data_AF-A0A6A5RKQ1-F1
#
_entry.id   AF-A0A6A5RKQ1-F1
#
_cell.length_a   1.000
_cell.length_b   1.000
_cell.length_c   1.000
_cell.angle_alpha   90.00
_cell.angle_beta   90.00
_cell.angle_gamma   90.00
#
_symmetry.space_group_name_H-M   'P 1'
#
loop_
_entity.id
_entity.type
_entity.pdbx_description
1 polymer ?
#
loop_
_entity_poly.entity_id
_entity_poly.type
_entity_poly.pdbx_seq_one_letter_code
_entity_poly.pdbx_strand_id
1 'polypeptide(L)'
;YSLKPKHTYNIDEKGFAIRVLGRSKQVFSRPTICADSTALPLGIIFASKNSTIQSCWVADIYPGKHSAHVASSPSGWTNNKIGLAWLEQVFDRYTKPKARLKYQLLIVDGYGSHQTQKFIKYCH
;
A
#
# COMPACT_ATOMS: atom_id res chain seq x y z
N TYR A 1 -0.22 -17.03 -20.41
CA TYR A 1 -0.81 -15.67 -20.43
C TYR A 1 0.22 -14.66 -20.93
N SER A 2 -0.10 -13.85 -21.96
CA SER A 2 0.81 -12.79 -22.45
C SER A 2 0.67 -11.52 -21.61
N LEU A 3 1.34 -11.48 -20.47
CA LEU A 3 1.37 -10.31 -19.58
C LEU A 3 2.27 -9.22 -20.17
N LYS A 4 1.76 -7.99 -20.26
CA LYS A 4 2.54 -6.83 -20.71
C LYS A 4 3.24 -6.18 -19.50
N PRO A 5 4.44 -5.60 -19.66
CA PRO A 5 5.17 -4.93 -18.55
C PRO A 5 4.30 -3.93 -17.77
N LYS A 6 3.46 -3.16 -18.46
CA LYS A 6 2.52 -2.22 -17.85
C LYS A 6 1.44 -2.80 -16.93
N HIS A 7 1.34 -4.13 -16.82
CA HIS A 7 0.44 -4.83 -15.89
C HIS A 7 1.21 -5.63 -14.84
N THR A 8 2.54 -5.49 -14.79
CA THR A 8 3.40 -6.11 -13.78
C THR A 8 3.74 -5.06 -12.73
N TYR A 9 3.49 -5.38 -11.47
CA TYR A 9 3.71 -4.49 -10.33
C TYR A 9 4.51 -5.24 -9.28
N ASN A 10 5.56 -4.59 -8.79
CA ASN A 10 6.33 -5.09 -7.66
C ASN A 10 6.01 -4.25 -6.42
N ILE A 11 5.84 -4.93 -5.30
CA ILE A 11 5.79 -4.27 -4.00
C ILE A 11 6.90 -4.82 -3.11
N ASP A 12 7.67 -3.90 -2.56
CA ASP A 12 8.68 -4.19 -1.55
C ASP A 12 8.12 -3.74 -0.19
N GLU A 13 8.03 -4.65 0.78
CA GLU A 13 7.59 -4.33 2.14
C GLU A 13 8.72 -3.63 2.94
N LYS A 14 9.93 -3.53 2.39
CA LYS A 14 10.99 -2.69 2.94
C LYS A 14 10.69 -1.21 2.68
N GLY A 15 9.70 -0.68 3.39
CA GLY A 15 9.37 0.73 3.34
C GLY A 15 10.54 1.60 3.81
N PHE A 16 10.73 2.76 3.17
CA PHE A 16 11.65 3.78 3.66
C PHE A 16 11.10 4.38 4.96
N ALA A 17 11.89 4.37 6.02
CA ALA A 17 11.52 4.97 7.29
C ALA A 17 11.72 6.49 7.22
N ILE A 18 10.65 7.27 7.14
CA ILE A 18 10.73 8.72 7.36
C ILE A 18 10.75 8.93 8.88
N ARG A 19 11.95 9.17 9.41
CA ARG A 19 12.18 9.55 10.81
C ARG A 19 11.30 10.73 11.14
N VAL A 20 10.68 10.76 12.32
CA VAL A 20 10.05 11.99 12.74
C VAL A 20 10.18 12.26 14.25
N LEU A 21 10.42 13.54 14.57
CA LEU A 21 10.59 14.08 15.91
C LEU A 21 9.30 13.98 16.76
N GLY A 22 9.42 13.43 17.98
CA GLY A 22 8.37 13.38 19.01
C GLY A 22 7.95 11.96 19.47
N ARG A 23 6.99 11.87 20.42
CA ARG A 23 6.65 10.64 21.17
C ARG A 23 6.04 9.47 20.39
N SER A 24 5.73 9.59 19.10
CA SER A 24 5.33 8.45 18.27
C SER A 24 5.46 8.81 16.80
N LYS A 25 6.40 8.19 16.09
CA LYS A 25 6.54 8.31 14.64
C LYS A 25 7.39 7.15 14.08
N GLN A 26 6.70 6.23 13.41
CA GLN A 26 7.30 5.33 12.43
C GLN A 26 6.41 5.40 11.18
N VAL A 27 7.01 5.79 10.06
CA VAL A 27 6.35 5.98 8.77
C VAL A 27 6.94 4.93 7.84
N PHE A 28 6.15 3.92 7.49
CA PHE A 28 6.51 2.96 6.44
C PHE A 28 5.78 3.34 5.16
N SER A 29 6.55 3.61 4.10
CA SER A 29 6.04 3.92 2.78
C SER A 29 6.07 2.67 1.90
N ARG A 30 4.95 2.24 1.31
CA ARG A 30 4.90 1.18 0.28
C ARG A 30 4.94 1.80 -1.12
N PRO A 31 6.09 1.92 -1.79
CA PRO A 31 6.11 2.23 -3.21
C PRO A 31 5.72 0.97 -4.00
N THR A 32 4.63 1.04 -4.77
CA THR A 32 4.33 0.03 -5.77
C THR A 32 4.65 0.60 -7.13
N ILE A 33 5.62 0.00 -7.79
CA ILE A 33 6.13 0.47 -9.08
C ILE A 33 5.64 -0.51 -10.14
N CYS A 34 5.00 0.04 -11.17
CA CYS A 34 4.67 -0.70 -12.37
C CYS A 34 5.92 -0.81 -13.25
N ALA A 35 6.07 -1.91 -13.99
CA ALA A 35 7.23 -2.08 -14.88
C ALA A 35 7.22 -1.12 -16.08
N ASP A 36 6.18 -0.29 -16.26
CA ASP A 36 6.18 0.86 -17.18
C ASP A 36 6.59 2.18 -16.51
N SER A 37 7.22 2.12 -15.34
CA SER A 37 7.70 3.27 -14.56
C SER A 37 6.62 4.18 -13.96
N THR A 38 5.34 3.78 -14.01
CA THR A 38 4.29 4.46 -13.25
C THR A 38 4.23 3.95 -11.81
N ALA A 39 3.97 4.84 -10.86
CA ALA A 39 3.85 4.49 -9.44
C ALA A 39 2.39 4.56 -8.98
N LEU A 40 1.99 3.64 -8.11
CA LEU A 40 0.73 3.76 -7.38
C LEU A 40 0.88 4.81 -6.25
N PRO A 41 -0.24 5.38 -5.79
CA PRO A 41 -0.23 6.25 -4.62
C PRO A 41 0.44 5.60 -3.41
N LEU A 42 1.13 6.44 -2.62
CA LEU A 42 1.95 5.97 -1.51
C LEU A 42 1.09 5.41 -0.38
N GLY A 43 1.36 4.18 0.06
CA GLY A 43 0.77 3.65 1.29
C GLY A 43 1.58 4.09 2.51
N ILE A 44 0.94 4.75 3.48
CA ILE A 44 1.54 5.22 4.74
C ILE A 44 0.84 4.50 5.90
N ILE A 45 1.61 3.82 6.76
CA ILE A 45 1.08 3.17 7.96
C ILE A 45 1.68 3.83 9.20
N PHE A 46 0.81 4.32 10.09
CA PHE A 46 1.21 4.89 11.38
C PHE A 46 1.07 3.88 12.52
N ALA A 47 2.06 3.85 13.42
CA ALA A 47 1.95 3.15 14.69
C ALA A 47 1.05 3.92 15.66
N SER A 48 -0.06 3.31 16.09
CA SER A 48 -1.03 3.91 17.00
C SER A 48 -1.67 2.84 17.87
N LYS A 49 -1.50 2.93 19.20
CA LYS A 49 -2.04 1.93 20.16
C LYS A 49 -3.53 1.65 19.95
N ASN A 50 -4.30 2.68 19.60
CA ASN A 50 -5.75 2.59 19.41
C ASN A 50 -6.17 2.55 17.93
N SER A 51 -5.23 2.39 17.00
CA SER A 51 -5.48 2.48 15.54
C SER A 51 -6.19 3.77 15.11
N THR A 52 -5.91 4.86 15.82
CA THR A 52 -6.42 6.21 15.50
C THR A 52 -5.36 7.01 14.78
N ILE A 53 -5.76 7.74 13.74
CA ILE A 53 -4.91 8.70 13.03
C ILE A 53 -5.11 10.08 13.67
N GLN A 54 -4.02 10.73 14.08
CA GLN A 54 -4.09 12.11 14.59
C GLN A 54 -4.03 13.09 13.42
N SER A 55 -4.84 14.16 13.45
CA SER A 55 -4.86 15.17 12.39
C SER A 55 -3.49 15.82 12.15
N CYS A 56 -2.66 15.93 13.19
CA CYS A 56 -1.30 16.45 13.07
C CYS A 56 -0.34 15.54 12.29
N TRP A 57 -0.65 14.25 12.14
CA TRP A 57 0.17 13.30 11.37
C TRP A 57 -0.02 13.43 9.87
N VAL A 58 -1.17 13.96 9.45
CA VAL A 58 -1.55 14.12 8.04
C VAL A 58 -1.63 15.58 7.63
N ALA A 59 -1.21 16.51 8.51
CA ALA A 59 -1.26 17.95 8.26
C ALA A 59 -0.46 18.38 7.02
N ASP A 60 0.64 17.68 6.73
CA ASP A 60 1.49 17.93 5.55
C ASP A 60 1.07 17.13 4.31
N ILE A 61 -0.02 16.36 4.39
CA ILE A 61 -0.60 15.64 3.25
C ILE A 61 -1.69 16.51 2.64
N TYR A 62 -1.30 17.31 1.66
CA TYR A 62 -2.22 18.23 0.98
C TYR A 62 -3.10 17.48 -0.04
N PRO A 63 -4.43 17.47 0.14
CA PRO A 63 -5.34 16.86 -0.82
C PRO A 63 -5.22 17.55 -2.18
N GLY A 64 -5.24 16.78 -3.27
CA GLY A 64 -5.07 17.28 -4.64
C GLY A 64 -3.62 17.51 -5.08
N LYS A 65 -2.67 17.65 -4.14
CA LYS A 65 -1.22 17.72 -4.44
C LYS A 65 -0.52 16.38 -4.20
N HIS A 66 -0.88 15.69 -3.12
CA HIS A 66 -0.30 14.41 -2.76
C HIS A 66 -1.33 13.28 -2.93
N SER A 67 -0.89 12.15 -3.49
CA SER A 67 -1.68 10.93 -3.57
C SER A 67 -1.10 9.89 -2.61
N ALA A 68 -1.70 9.81 -1.43
CA ALA A 68 -1.29 8.90 -0.37
C ALA A 68 -2.51 8.25 0.29
N HIS A 69 -2.37 6.97 0.63
CA HIS A 69 -3.34 6.21 1.41
C HIS A 69 -2.78 6.01 2.81
N VAL A 70 -3.51 6.48 3.81
CA VAL A 70 -3.08 6.43 5.21
C VAL A 70 -3.86 5.35 5.95
N ALA A 71 -3.14 4.50 6.66
CA ALA A 71 -3.68 3.54 7.60
C ALA A 71 -2.95 3.65 8.95
N SER A 72 -3.49 3.03 9.99
CA SER A 72 -2.78 2.89 11.26
C SER A 72 -2.96 1.50 11.84
N SER A 73 -1.97 1.04 12.60
CA SER A 73 -2.00 -0.22 13.34
C SER A 73 -1.27 -0.07 14.68
N PRO A 74 -1.56 -0.90 15.70
CA PRO A 74 -0.86 -0.84 16.97
C PRO A 74 0.66 -1.04 16.84
N SER A 75 1.09 -1.86 15.88
CA SER A 75 2.49 -2.18 15.64
C SER A 75 3.19 -1.23 14.67
N GLY A 76 2.44 -0.41 13.93
CA GLY A 76 2.98 0.37 12.80
C GLY A 76 3.27 -0.45 11.55
N TRP A 77 3.03 -1.75 11.58
CA TRP A 77 3.24 -2.67 10.46
C TRP A 77 1.95 -2.97 9.71
N THR A 78 2.12 -3.45 8.48
CA THR A 78 1.06 -4.06 7.70
C THR A 78 0.47 -5.25 8.45
N ASN A 79 -0.85 -5.39 8.39
CA ASN A 79 -1.55 -6.58 8.86
C ASN A 79 -2.55 -7.03 7.80
N ASN A 80 -3.15 -8.20 7.98
CA ASN A 80 -4.05 -8.82 7.00
C ASN A 80 -5.20 -7.88 6.57
N LYS A 81 -5.74 -7.08 7.50
CA LYS A 81 -6.84 -6.14 7.21
C LYS A 81 -6.35 -4.96 6.39
N ILE A 82 -5.20 -4.38 6.74
CA ILE A 82 -4.59 -3.26 6.02
C ILE A 82 -4.10 -3.69 4.64
N GLY A 83 -3.52 -4.89 4.53
CA GLY A 83 -3.08 -5.47 3.27
C GLY A 83 -4.24 -5.69 2.30
N LEU A 84 -5.36 -6.26 2.78
CA LEU A 84 -6.57 -6.44 1.98
C LEU A 84 -7.21 -5.10 1.60
N ALA A 85 -7.37 -4.16 2.55
CA ALA A 85 -7.90 -2.84 2.25
C ALA A 85 -7.05 -2.10 1.20
N TRP A 86 -5.73 -2.24 1.27
CA TRP A 86 -4.83 -1.68 0.26
C TRP A 86 -5.04 -2.33 -1.12
N LEU A 87 -5.20 -3.66 -1.18
CA LEU A 87 -5.45 -4.37 -2.43
C LEU A 87 -6.72 -3.87 -3.11
N GLU A 88 -7.80 -3.72 -2.34
CA GLU A 88 -9.11 -3.29 -2.84
C GLU A 88 -9.14 -1.79 -3.19
N GLN A 89 -8.64 -0.94 -2.30
CA GLN A 89 -8.85 0.51 -2.37
C GLN A 89 -7.74 1.25 -3.12
N VAL A 90 -6.56 0.64 -3.22
CA VAL A 90 -5.39 1.22 -3.91
C VAL A 90 -5.11 0.41 -5.15
N PHE A 91 -4.61 -0.82 -5.00
CA PHE A 91 -4.12 -1.60 -6.13
C PHE A 91 -5.18 -1.71 -7.22
N ASP A 92 -6.29 -2.38 -6.94
CA ASP A 92 -7.34 -2.60 -7.92
C ASP A 92 -7.94 -1.31 -8.47
N ARG A 93 -8.15 -0.32 -7.60
CA ARG A 93 -8.72 0.97 -7.99
C ARG A 93 -7.88 1.67 -9.06
N TYR A 94 -6.56 1.62 -8.95
CA TYR A 94 -5.65 2.30 -9.87
C TYR A 94 -5.19 1.42 -11.04
N THR A 95 -5.18 0.09 -10.88
CA THR A 95 -4.66 -0.84 -11.90
C THR A 95 -5.75 -1.43 -12.79
N LYS A 96 -6.98 -1.67 -12.30
CA LYS A 96 -8.09 -2.22 -13.12
C LYS A 96 -8.41 -1.36 -14.34
N PRO A 97 -8.54 -0.02 -14.24
CA PRO A 97 -8.78 0.83 -15.41
C PRO A 97 -7.64 0.73 -16.43
N LYS A 98 -6.39 0.66 -15.95
CA LYS A 98 -5.20 0.55 -16.78
C LYS A 98 -5.09 -0.80 -17.49
N ALA A 99 -5.52 -1.88 -16.82
CA ALA A 99 -5.48 -3.24 -17.35
C ALA A 99 -6.54 -3.51 -18.42
N ARG A 100 -7.67 -2.77 -18.42
CA ARG A 100 -8.78 -2.92 -19.39
C ARG A 100 -9.23 -4.39 -19.52
N LEU A 101 -9.59 -5.01 -18.39
CA LEU A 101 -10.02 -6.44 -18.29
C LEU A 101 -8.93 -7.48 -18.58
N LYS A 102 -7.65 -7.09 -18.61
CA LYS A 102 -6.54 -8.02 -18.74
C LYS A 102 -5.99 -8.42 -17.37
N TYR A 103 -5.38 -9.60 -17.32
CA TYR A 103 -4.66 -10.06 -16.15
C TYR A 103 -3.57 -9.08 -15.71
N GLN A 104 -3.38 -8.99 -14.41
CA GLN A 104 -2.38 -8.18 -13.73
C GLN A 104 -1.52 -9.10 -12.87
N LEU A 105 -0.24 -8.80 -12.76
CA LEU A 105 0.69 -9.53 -11.92
C LEU A 105 1.15 -8.61 -10.79
N LEU A 106 0.76 -8.96 -9.57
CA LEU A 106 1.26 -8.34 -8.35
C LEU A 106 2.27 -9.30 -7.71
N ILE A 107 3.53 -8.87 -7.64
CA ILE A 107 4.61 -9.59 -6.95
C ILE A 107 4.70 -9.01 -5.55
N VAL A 108 4.63 -9.87 -4.54
CA VAL A 108 4.67 -9.51 -3.12
C VAL A 108 5.72 -10.36 -2.42
N ASP A 109 6.50 -9.77 -1.53
CA ASP A 109 7.43 -10.52 -0.70
C ASP A 109 6.66 -11.35 0.35
N GLY A 110 7.22 -12.50 0.74
CA GLY A 110 6.52 -13.53 1.51
C GLY A 110 6.27 -13.20 2.99
N TYR A 111 6.30 -11.93 3.39
CA TYR A 111 6.15 -11.54 4.79
C TYR A 111 4.67 -11.53 5.22
N GLY A 112 4.43 -11.92 6.48
CA GLY A 112 3.24 -12.65 6.96
C GLY A 112 1.85 -12.00 6.85
N SER A 113 1.71 -10.83 6.22
CA SER A 113 0.41 -10.18 6.00
C SER A 113 -0.26 -10.57 4.66
N HIS A 114 0.50 -11.11 3.71
CA HIS A 114 0.08 -11.37 2.33
C HIS A 114 -0.38 -12.82 2.06
N GLN A 115 -0.29 -13.69 3.05
CA GLN A 115 -0.66 -15.12 2.92
C GLN A 115 -2.06 -15.44 3.45
N THR A 116 -2.89 -14.43 3.69
CA THR A 116 -4.25 -14.68 4.21
C THR A 116 -5.16 -15.21 3.11
N GLN A 117 -5.96 -16.24 3.42
CA GLN A 117 -6.89 -16.83 2.46
C GLN A 117 -7.86 -15.80 1.83
N LYS A 118 -8.22 -14.73 2.56
CA LYS A 118 -9.03 -13.63 2.02
C LYS A 118 -8.31 -12.83 0.93
N PHE A 119 -7.02 -12.56 1.11
CA PHE A 119 -6.19 -11.85 0.13
C PHE A 119 -6.09 -12.67 -1.17
N ILE A 120 -5.78 -13.97 -1.04
CA ILE A 120 -5.68 -14.89 -2.17
C ILE A 120 -7.05 -15.05 -2.87
N LYS A 121 -8.14 -15.21 -2.11
CA LYS A 121 -9.51 -15.30 -2.65
C LYS A 121 -9.92 -14.05 -3.42
N TYR A 122 -9.46 -12.87 -3.01
CA TYR A 122 -9.77 -11.63 -3.73
C TYR A 122 -9.01 -11.52 -5.06
N CYS A 123 -7.81 -12.10 -5.13
CA CYS A 123 -7.00 -12.12 -6.36
C CYS A 123 -7.46 -13.17 -7.40
N HIS A 124 -8.35 -14.09 -7.02
CA HIS A 124 -8.87 -15.14 -7.89
C HIS A 124 -10.13 -14.67 -8.63
#